data_AF-A0A945F237-F1
#
_entry.id   AF-A0A945F237-F1
#
_cell.length_a   1.000
_cell.length_b   1.000
_cell.length_c   1.000
_cell.angle_alpha   90.00
_cell.angle_beta   90.00
_cell.angle_gamma   90.00
#
_symmetry.space_group_name_H-M   'P 1'
#
loop_
_entity.id
_entity.type
_entity.pdbx_description
1 polymer ?
#
loop_
_entity_poly.entity_id
_entity_poly.type
_entity_poly.pdbx_seq_one_letter_code
_entity_poly.pdbx_strand_id
1 'polypeptide(L)'
;MFTRVFGTTSFWSSLIALSVLLAAVFWHHNIIEEQNPSGGNIFRTIVISILAVISLLSVDWTVRRQMLFRKGSYHLLVFALFFWILPIDKWDIWLWLAALFFWFSFLQIIQVDGSAHSIKGVFNAGFWLVFAVLFKVDFLCFPLTLFSVLAFKGQLNYKNTVLFFLPAFCVALLWMMLLVLIPSFPSWETTDFAPLNFSFLWGKELEDNSGFFFVLLTSMVVVFQYLKGLLRNSYKTKDNIYSMILLLVSALAITVFGGEGNLISWVSVLMIIAVLSTQYFERFTQKWPVELFFVCCLGIIFQDQILSIFN
;
A
#
# COMPACT_ATOMS: atom_id res chain seq x y z
N MET A 1 22.27 8.61 13.25
CA MET A 1 22.77 8.42 11.88
C MET A 1 21.66 8.59 10.84
N PHE A 2 20.51 7.93 11.00
CA PHE A 2 19.38 7.98 10.06
C PHE A 2 18.79 9.39 9.89
N THR A 3 18.68 10.16 10.98
CA THR A 3 18.16 11.53 10.94
C THR A 3 19.07 12.50 10.18
N ARG A 4 20.37 12.20 10.04
CA ARG A 4 21.30 13.01 9.26
C ARG A 4 21.17 12.75 7.77
N VAL A 5 20.88 11.50 7.39
CA VAL A 5 20.77 11.06 5.99
C VAL A 5 19.38 11.33 5.42
N PHE A 6 18.33 11.01 6.18
CA PHE A 6 16.93 11.10 5.75
C PHE A 6 16.20 12.35 6.27
N GLY A 7 16.85 13.14 7.12
CA GLY A 7 16.29 14.43 7.58
C GLY A 7 16.28 15.51 6.51
N THR A 8 16.97 15.30 5.38
CA THR A 8 16.93 16.15 4.19
C THR A 8 16.65 15.30 2.95
N THR A 9 15.82 15.81 2.04
CA THR A 9 15.64 15.18 0.73
C THR A 9 16.94 15.29 -0.08
N SER A 10 17.67 14.18 -0.19
CA SER A 10 18.93 14.11 -0.92
C SER A 10 18.96 12.92 -1.87
N PHE A 11 19.71 13.02 -2.97
CA PHE A 11 19.94 11.89 -3.88
C PHE A 11 20.43 10.64 -3.14
N TRP A 12 21.35 10.83 -2.18
CA TRP A 12 21.88 9.76 -1.34
C TRP A 12 20.81 9.08 -0.48
N SER A 13 19.87 9.83 0.09
CA SER A 13 18.78 9.24 0.86
C SER A 13 17.90 8.33 0.00
N SER A 14 17.58 8.73 -1.23
CA SER A 14 16.83 7.90 -2.17
C SER A 14 17.61 6.67 -2.61
N LEU A 15 18.91 6.81 -2.88
CA LEU A 15 19.78 5.71 -3.29
C LEU A 15 19.94 4.66 -2.18
N ILE A 16 20.10 5.10 -0.93
CA ILE A 16 20.19 4.19 0.23
C ILE A 16 18.87 3.46 0.46
N ALA A 17 17.73 4.15 0.39
CA ALA A 17 16.43 3.49 0.53
C ALA A 17 16.18 2.46 -0.59
N LEU A 18 16.58 2.78 -1.82
CA LEU A 18 16.49 1.87 -2.96
C LEU A 18 17.40 0.65 -2.76
N SER A 19 18.64 0.83 -2.28
CA SER A 19 19.53 -0.29 -2.00
C SER A 19 19.00 -1.20 -0.89
N VAL A 20 18.43 -0.61 0.18
CA VAL A 20 17.81 -1.37 1.27
C VAL A 20 16.59 -2.16 0.76
N LEU A 21 15.77 -1.56 -0.10
CA LEU A 21 14.61 -2.23 -0.68
C LEU A 21 15.02 -3.40 -1.58
N LEU A 22 16.02 -3.22 -2.44
CA LEU A 22 16.53 -4.31 -3.29
C LEU A 22 17.14 -5.42 -2.44
N ALA A 23 17.90 -5.09 -1.40
CA ALA A 23 18.43 -6.07 -0.46
C ALA A 23 17.30 -6.88 0.20
N ALA A 24 16.20 -6.23 0.60
CA ALA A 24 15.03 -6.92 1.14
C ALA A 24 14.40 -7.87 0.12
N VAL A 25 14.24 -7.45 -1.15
CA VAL A 25 13.69 -8.31 -2.21
C VAL A 25 14.58 -9.55 -2.43
N PHE A 26 15.90 -9.40 -2.46
CA PHE A 26 16.82 -10.52 -2.60
C PHE A 26 16.84 -11.44 -1.37
N TRP A 27 16.80 -10.87 -0.17
CA TRP A 27 16.70 -11.63 1.08
C TRP A 27 15.49 -12.57 1.05
N HIS A 28 14.34 -12.02 0.66
CA HIS A 28 13.09 -12.76 0.58
C HIS A 28 13.05 -13.76 -0.57
N HIS A 29 13.70 -13.46 -1.69
CA HIS A 29 13.89 -14.44 -2.75
C HIS A 29 14.66 -15.67 -2.28
N ASN A 30 15.74 -15.48 -1.52
CA ASN A 30 16.55 -16.59 -0.99
C ASN A 30 15.73 -17.46 -0.02
N ILE A 31 14.93 -16.85 0.86
CA ILE A 31 14.05 -17.59 1.78
C ILE A 31 13.04 -18.44 0.99
N ILE A 32 12.41 -17.87 -0.05
CA ILE A 32 11.45 -18.60 -0.89
C ILE A 32 12.14 -19.75 -1.64
N GLU A 33 13.37 -19.54 -2.14
CA GLU A 33 14.13 -20.57 -2.84
C GLU A 33 14.54 -21.72 -1.91
N GLU A 34 14.95 -21.42 -0.68
CA GLU A 34 15.25 -22.43 0.35
C GLU A 34 14.03 -23.26 0.73
N GLN A 35 12.85 -22.63 0.84
CA GLN A 35 11.60 -23.32 1.18
C GLN A 35 10.98 -24.07 0.01
N ASN A 36 11.11 -23.56 -1.23
CA ASN A 36 10.48 -24.09 -2.43
C ASN A 36 11.38 -23.92 -3.67
N PRO A 37 12.28 -24.88 -3.97
CA PRO A 37 13.26 -24.74 -5.06
C PRO A 37 12.64 -24.67 -6.47
N SER A 38 11.39 -25.14 -6.64
CA SER A 38 10.65 -25.00 -7.90
C SER A 38 9.97 -23.62 -8.08
N GLY A 39 9.84 -22.84 -7.00
CA GLY A 39 9.21 -21.52 -6.98
C GLY A 39 10.17 -20.34 -7.17
N GLY A 40 11.46 -20.56 -6.97
CA GLY A 40 12.56 -19.59 -7.12
C GLY A 40 12.93 -19.35 -8.59
N ASN A 41 12.09 -18.63 -9.33
CA ASN A 41 12.44 -18.20 -10.70
C ASN A 41 13.06 -16.80 -10.67
N ILE A 42 14.28 -16.65 -11.20
CA ILE A 42 14.98 -15.37 -11.37
C ILE A 42 14.08 -14.32 -12.06
N PHE A 43 13.27 -14.74 -13.03
CA PHE A 43 12.32 -13.85 -13.71
C PHE A 43 11.30 -13.25 -12.75
N ARG A 44 10.76 -14.04 -11.81
CA ARG A 44 9.81 -13.60 -10.79
C ARG A 44 10.47 -12.56 -9.88
N THR A 45 11.72 -12.75 -9.48
CA THR A 45 12.49 -11.82 -8.65
C THR A 45 12.73 -10.48 -9.36
N ILE A 46 13.02 -10.50 -10.66
CA ILE A 46 13.16 -9.28 -11.46
C ILE A 46 11.82 -8.51 -11.50
N VAL A 47 10.70 -9.20 -11.75
CA VAL A 47 9.37 -8.56 -11.78
C VAL A 47 9.01 -7.96 -10.42
N ILE A 48 9.23 -8.71 -9.32
CA ILE A 48 9.03 -8.24 -7.94
C ILE A 48 9.91 -7.02 -7.65
N SER A 49 11.18 -7.03 -8.09
CA SER A 49 12.09 -5.89 -7.90
C SER A 49 11.58 -4.63 -8.62
N ILE A 50 11.09 -4.77 -9.85
CA ILE A 50 10.51 -3.66 -10.62
C ILE A 50 9.26 -3.12 -9.91
N LEU A 51 8.37 -4.00 -9.45
CA LEU A 51 7.18 -3.62 -8.69
C LEU A 51 7.52 -2.92 -7.36
N ALA A 52 8.58 -3.35 -6.69
CA ALA A 52 9.11 -2.72 -5.47
C ALA A 52 9.50 -1.26 -5.74
N VAL A 53 10.29 -1.05 -6.80
CA VAL A 53 10.76 0.27 -7.20
C VAL A 53 9.58 1.16 -7.59
N ILE A 54 8.62 0.65 -8.37
CA ILE A 54 7.41 1.41 -8.72
C ILE A 54 6.61 1.78 -7.46
N SER A 55 6.50 0.88 -6.49
CA SER A 55 5.81 1.15 -5.22
C SER A 55 6.51 2.25 -4.42
N LEU A 56 7.84 2.18 -4.29
CA LEU A 56 8.65 3.20 -3.61
C LEU A 56 8.50 4.57 -4.27
N LEU A 57 8.56 4.63 -5.60
CA LEU A 57 8.36 5.87 -6.37
C LEU A 57 6.93 6.40 -6.20
N SER A 58 5.93 5.53 -6.14
CA SER A 58 4.54 5.90 -5.89
C SER A 58 4.35 6.52 -4.50
N VAL A 59 5.02 5.96 -3.49
CA VAL A 59 5.04 6.52 -2.12
C VAL A 59 5.72 7.89 -2.11
N ASP A 60 6.89 8.03 -2.73
CA ASP A 60 7.61 9.31 -2.83
C ASP A 60 6.76 10.38 -3.52
N TRP A 61 6.14 10.03 -4.64
CA TRP A 61 5.26 10.91 -5.39
C TRP A 61 4.05 11.35 -4.56
N THR A 62 3.48 10.42 -3.78
CA THR A 62 2.35 10.71 -2.89
C THR A 62 2.72 11.74 -1.83
N VAL A 63 3.85 11.55 -1.14
CA VAL A 63 4.32 12.49 -0.11
C VAL A 63 4.59 13.86 -0.73
N ARG A 64 5.35 13.92 -1.83
CA ARG A 64 5.73 15.19 -2.49
C ARG A 64 4.53 15.96 -3.02
N ARG A 65 3.52 15.26 -3.54
CA ARG A 65 2.37 15.89 -4.20
C ARG A 65 1.21 16.19 -3.26
N GLN A 66 0.94 15.34 -2.27
CA GLN A 66 -0.27 15.42 -1.43
C GLN A 66 -0.05 15.98 -0.03
N MET A 67 1.14 15.80 0.54
CA MET A 67 1.38 16.08 1.96
C MET A 67 2.06 17.43 2.24
N LEU A 68 2.46 18.19 1.21
CA LEU A 68 2.95 19.59 1.23
C LEU A 68 4.12 19.94 2.20
N PHE A 69 4.59 19.01 3.03
CA PHE A 69 5.73 19.18 3.94
C PHE A 69 6.99 18.48 3.40
N ARG A 70 8.13 19.13 3.62
CA ARG A 70 9.12 19.33 2.55
C ARG A 70 10.58 19.20 3.01
N LYS A 71 10.88 18.55 4.13
CA LYS A 71 12.26 18.51 4.63
C LYS A 71 12.90 17.14 4.50
N GLY A 72 12.28 16.07 5.00
CA GLY A 72 12.85 14.73 5.07
C GLY A 72 12.32 13.73 4.05
N SER A 73 13.05 12.63 3.90
CA SER A 73 12.74 11.48 3.03
C SER A 73 12.50 10.19 3.82
N TYR A 74 12.01 10.32 5.06
CA TYR A 74 11.81 9.18 5.98
C TYR A 74 10.85 8.11 5.43
N HIS A 75 9.83 8.48 4.63
CA HIS A 75 8.90 7.54 3.98
C HIS A 75 9.61 6.47 3.16
N LEU A 76 10.73 6.83 2.51
CA LEU A 76 11.48 5.90 1.67
C LEU A 76 12.10 4.79 2.52
N LEU A 77 12.73 5.17 3.64
CA LEU A 77 13.35 4.22 4.54
C LEU A 77 12.32 3.38 5.28
N VAL A 78 11.22 4.00 5.74
CA VAL A 78 10.13 3.28 6.42
C VAL A 78 9.50 2.25 5.49
N PHE A 79 9.24 2.61 4.23
CA PHE A 79 8.73 1.67 3.23
C PHE A 79 9.71 0.50 3.03
N ALA A 80 10.99 0.79 2.82
CA ALA A 80 12.01 -0.24 2.58
C ALA A 80 12.20 -1.20 3.79
N LEU A 81 12.21 -0.67 5.01
CA LEU A 81 12.36 -1.49 6.22
C LEU A 81 11.10 -2.31 6.50
N PHE A 82 9.90 -1.74 6.35
CA PHE A 82 8.67 -2.48 6.59
C PHE A 82 8.43 -3.54 5.51
N PHE A 83 8.87 -3.29 4.28
CA PHE A 83 8.92 -4.30 3.24
C PHE A 83 9.77 -5.50 3.66
N TRP A 84 10.91 -5.26 4.32
CA TRP A 84 11.78 -6.31 4.82
C TRP A 84 11.13 -7.09 5.98
N ILE A 85 10.44 -6.40 6.89
CA ILE A 85 9.86 -6.98 8.11
C ILE A 85 8.66 -7.92 7.85
N LEU A 86 7.94 -7.77 6.73
CA LEU A 86 6.76 -8.60 6.47
C LEU A 86 7.12 -10.07 6.16
N PRO A 87 6.28 -11.04 6.58
CA PRO A 87 6.45 -12.44 6.19
C PRO A 87 6.16 -12.61 4.69
N ILE A 88 7.04 -13.29 3.97
CA ILE A 88 7.05 -13.36 2.50
C ILE A 88 6.82 -14.81 2.03
N ASP A 89 5.84 -15.47 2.61
CA ASP A 89 5.58 -16.87 2.24
C ASP A 89 4.71 -16.92 0.96
N LYS A 90 4.11 -15.79 0.54
CA LYS A 90 3.09 -15.75 -0.54
C LYS A 90 3.13 -14.49 -1.41
N TRP A 91 4.28 -14.06 -1.93
CA TRP A 91 4.34 -12.88 -2.84
C TRP A 91 3.79 -13.19 -4.23
N ASP A 92 2.48 -13.06 -4.37
CA ASP A 92 1.82 -13.13 -5.66
C ASP A 92 1.98 -11.80 -6.42
N ILE A 93 2.57 -11.89 -7.62
CA ILE A 93 2.79 -10.74 -8.51
C ILE A 93 1.45 -10.07 -8.86
N TRP A 94 0.40 -10.86 -9.09
CA TRP A 94 -0.90 -10.36 -9.50
C TRP A 94 -1.56 -9.54 -8.39
N LEU A 95 -1.42 -9.98 -7.14
CA LEU A 95 -1.89 -9.26 -5.95
C LEU A 95 -1.20 -7.91 -5.80
N TRP A 96 0.11 -7.86 -6.00
CA TRP A 96 0.85 -6.62 -5.90
C TRP A 96 0.48 -5.63 -7.01
N LEU A 97 0.36 -6.14 -8.24
CA LEU A 97 -0.06 -5.32 -9.37
C LEU A 97 -1.46 -4.71 -9.13
N ALA A 98 -2.37 -5.49 -8.58
CA ALA A 98 -3.69 -5.02 -8.18
C ALA A 98 -3.63 -3.94 -7.07
N ALA A 99 -2.77 -4.12 -6.06
CA ALA A 99 -2.54 -3.12 -5.01
C ALA A 99 -2.00 -1.78 -5.56
N LEU A 100 -1.09 -1.83 -6.54
CA LEU A 100 -0.56 -0.64 -7.21
C LEU A 100 -1.63 0.11 -8.01
N PHE A 101 -2.46 -0.61 -8.78
CA PHE A 101 -3.57 0.01 -9.51
C PHE A 101 -4.61 0.60 -8.56
N PHE A 102 -4.90 -0.08 -7.45
CA PHE A 102 -5.74 0.47 -6.39
C PHE A 102 -5.14 1.75 -5.80
N TRP A 103 -3.83 1.77 -5.53
CA TRP A 103 -3.13 2.96 -5.06
C TRP A 103 -3.27 4.13 -6.04
N PHE A 104 -3.06 3.89 -7.34
CA PHE A 104 -3.26 4.92 -8.36
C PHE A 104 -4.70 5.43 -8.41
N SER A 105 -5.69 4.54 -8.26
CA SER A 105 -7.10 4.93 -8.15
C SER A 105 -7.31 5.89 -6.98
N PHE A 106 -6.81 5.52 -5.80
CA PHE A 106 -6.89 6.34 -4.60
C PHE A 106 -6.20 7.71 -4.77
N LEU A 107 -5.02 7.75 -5.40
CA LEU A 107 -4.31 9.00 -5.66
C LEU A 107 -5.06 9.96 -6.59
N GLN A 108 -5.94 9.46 -7.45
CA GLN A 108 -6.82 10.34 -8.25
C GLN A 108 -7.93 10.91 -7.38
N ILE A 109 -8.55 10.12 -6.50
CA ILE A 109 -9.63 10.58 -5.60
C ILE A 109 -9.11 11.58 -4.56
N ILE A 110 -7.92 11.35 -4.00
CA ILE A 110 -7.36 12.28 -3.01
C ILE A 110 -7.05 13.66 -3.63
N GLN A 111 -6.94 13.76 -4.95
CA GLN A 111 -6.76 15.04 -5.66
C GLN A 111 -8.06 15.75 -5.98
N VAL A 112 -9.21 15.09 -5.85
CA VAL A 112 -10.51 15.68 -6.13
C VAL A 112 -10.82 16.77 -5.10
N ASP A 113 -11.04 17.99 -5.57
CA ASP A 113 -11.34 19.18 -4.77
C ASP A 113 -12.58 19.97 -5.27
N GLY A 114 -13.43 19.33 -6.09
CA GLY A 114 -14.67 19.93 -6.62
C GLY A 114 -14.51 20.88 -7.81
N SER A 115 -13.28 21.13 -8.28
CA SER A 115 -13.01 21.91 -9.49
C SER A 115 -13.37 21.14 -10.78
N ALA A 116 -13.36 21.77 -11.98
CA ALA A 116 -13.60 21.04 -13.24
C ALA A 116 -12.62 19.86 -13.47
N HIS A 117 -11.44 19.90 -12.85
CA HIS A 117 -10.46 18.81 -12.87
C HIS A 117 -10.93 17.58 -12.03
N SER A 118 -11.91 17.74 -11.15
CA SER A 118 -12.52 16.66 -10.37
C SER A 118 -13.17 15.58 -11.23
N ILE A 119 -13.81 15.97 -12.34
CA ILE A 119 -14.49 15.05 -13.26
C ILE A 119 -13.47 14.06 -13.83
N LYS A 120 -12.35 14.56 -14.37
CA LYS A 120 -11.29 13.71 -14.90
C LYS A 120 -10.67 12.83 -13.80
N GLY A 121 -10.51 13.36 -12.58
CA GLY A 121 -9.99 12.61 -11.44
C GLY A 121 -10.87 11.41 -11.06
N VAL A 122 -12.19 11.61 -10.96
CA VAL A 122 -13.14 10.55 -10.59
C VAL A 122 -13.23 9.47 -11.68
N PHE A 123 -13.25 9.87 -12.97
CA PHE A 123 -13.21 8.91 -14.08
C PHE A 123 -11.91 8.08 -14.07
N ASN A 124 -10.76 8.74 -13.92
CA ASN A 124 -9.46 8.06 -13.87
C ASN A 124 -9.36 7.13 -12.66
N ALA A 125 -9.94 7.51 -11.52
CA ALA A 125 -10.00 6.64 -10.35
C ALA A 125 -10.75 5.34 -10.67
N GLY A 126 -11.94 5.45 -11.26
CA GLY A 126 -12.72 4.30 -11.70
C GLY A 126 -11.95 3.42 -12.69
N PHE A 127 -11.25 4.05 -13.65
CA PHE A 127 -10.46 3.35 -14.65
C PHE A 127 -9.36 2.48 -14.02
N TRP A 128 -8.55 3.06 -13.12
CA TRP A 128 -7.52 2.30 -12.42
C TRP A 128 -8.08 1.20 -11.51
N LEU A 129 -9.25 1.43 -10.90
CA LEU A 129 -9.89 0.40 -10.08
C LEU A 129 -10.34 -0.80 -10.94
N VAL A 130 -10.86 -0.57 -12.15
CA VAL A 130 -11.24 -1.66 -13.06
C VAL A 130 -10.02 -2.54 -13.36
N PHE A 131 -8.86 -1.93 -13.63
CA PHE A 131 -7.62 -2.70 -13.79
C PHE A 131 -7.24 -3.48 -12.53
N ALA A 132 -7.39 -2.90 -11.33
CA ALA A 132 -7.13 -3.62 -10.10
C ALA A 132 -8.02 -4.86 -9.94
N VAL A 133 -9.32 -4.74 -10.25
CA VAL A 133 -10.30 -5.84 -10.17
C VAL A 133 -10.04 -6.94 -11.20
N LEU A 134 -9.51 -6.60 -12.38
CA LEU A 134 -9.16 -7.61 -13.39
C LEU A 134 -8.06 -8.57 -12.91
N PHE A 135 -7.16 -8.12 -12.04
CA PHE A 135 -6.08 -8.97 -11.53
C PHE A 135 -6.52 -9.87 -10.36
N LYS A 136 -7.61 -9.51 -9.64
CA LYS A 136 -8.26 -10.41 -8.69
C LYS A 136 -9.68 -9.93 -8.35
N VAL A 137 -10.59 -10.89 -8.23
CA VAL A 137 -12.04 -10.67 -8.14
C VAL A 137 -12.52 -10.32 -6.73
N ASP A 138 -11.78 -10.70 -5.67
CA ASP A 138 -12.11 -10.45 -4.25
C ASP A 138 -12.08 -8.97 -3.82
N PHE A 139 -11.97 -8.06 -4.78
CA PHE A 139 -11.74 -6.64 -4.58
C PHE A 139 -12.98 -5.81 -4.26
N LEU A 140 -14.15 -6.41 -4.02
CA LEU A 140 -15.41 -5.69 -3.79
C LEU A 140 -15.37 -4.68 -2.62
N CYS A 141 -14.48 -4.88 -1.65
CA CYS A 141 -14.31 -3.96 -0.52
C CYS A 141 -13.63 -2.63 -0.93
N PHE A 142 -12.74 -2.64 -1.92
CA PHE A 142 -11.96 -1.47 -2.33
C PHE A 142 -12.73 -0.36 -3.07
N PRO A 143 -13.73 -0.64 -3.93
CA PRO A 143 -14.65 0.39 -4.40
C PRO A 143 -15.38 1.10 -3.23
N LEU A 144 -15.78 0.36 -2.19
CA LEU A 144 -16.44 0.95 -1.03
C LEU A 144 -15.53 1.91 -0.26
N THR A 145 -14.22 1.60 -0.15
CA THR A 145 -13.26 2.50 0.49
C THR A 145 -13.11 3.80 -0.30
N LEU A 146 -13.05 3.73 -1.62
CA LEU A 146 -12.98 4.88 -2.52
C LEU A 146 -14.25 5.75 -2.45
N PHE A 147 -15.44 5.12 -2.38
CA PHE A 147 -16.68 5.85 -2.13
C PHE A 147 -16.71 6.52 -0.77
N SER A 148 -16.20 5.86 0.27
CA SER A 148 -16.10 6.44 1.61
C SER A 148 -15.20 7.68 1.62
N VAL A 149 -14.08 7.66 0.87
CA VAL A 149 -13.22 8.85 0.70
C VAL A 149 -13.95 9.97 -0.05
N LEU A 150 -14.69 9.65 -1.11
CA LEU A 150 -15.51 10.65 -1.84
C LEU A 150 -16.62 11.24 -0.96
N ALA A 151 -17.26 10.42 -0.13
CA ALA A 151 -18.28 10.84 0.83
C ALA A 151 -17.69 11.78 1.88
N PHE A 152 -16.52 11.43 2.44
CA PHE A 152 -15.82 12.28 3.41
C PHE A 152 -15.47 13.65 2.83
N LYS A 153 -15.15 13.71 1.54
CA LYS A 153 -14.88 14.97 0.82
C LYS A 153 -16.13 15.74 0.40
N GLY A 154 -17.34 15.22 0.68
CA GLY A 154 -18.59 15.82 0.23
C GLY A 154 -18.77 15.82 -1.29
N GLN A 155 -18.06 14.94 -2.00
CA GLN A 155 -18.08 14.85 -3.47
C GLN A 155 -18.87 13.63 -3.97
N LEU A 156 -19.56 12.93 -3.07
CA LEU A 156 -20.43 11.82 -3.44
C LEU A 156 -21.77 12.35 -3.97
N ASN A 157 -21.80 12.58 -5.28
CA ASN A 157 -22.99 12.99 -6.03
C ASN A 157 -23.30 11.95 -7.09
N TYR A 158 -24.57 11.83 -7.52
CA TYR A 158 -24.98 10.90 -8.58
C TYR A 158 -24.09 10.99 -9.83
N LYS A 159 -23.77 12.21 -10.26
CA LYS A 159 -22.85 12.46 -11.39
C LYS A 159 -21.48 11.80 -11.19
N ASN A 160 -20.90 11.91 -10.00
CA ASN A 160 -19.58 11.36 -9.70
C ASN A 160 -19.64 9.83 -9.55
N THR A 161 -20.73 9.29 -8.99
CA THR A 161 -20.97 7.84 -8.93
C THR A 161 -21.06 7.22 -10.33
N VAL A 162 -21.86 7.81 -11.22
CA VAL A 162 -21.97 7.34 -12.61
C VAL A 162 -20.62 7.43 -13.32
N LEU A 163 -19.90 8.53 -13.13
CA LEU A 163 -18.60 8.74 -13.77
C LEU A 163 -17.54 7.74 -13.28
N PHE A 164 -17.59 7.33 -12.02
CA PHE A 164 -16.71 6.32 -11.45
C PHE A 164 -16.95 4.93 -12.05
N PHE A 165 -18.20 4.57 -12.34
CA PHE A 165 -18.54 3.27 -12.96
C PHE A 165 -18.46 3.27 -14.49
N LEU A 166 -18.38 4.44 -15.13
CA LEU A 166 -18.31 4.55 -16.58
C LEU A 166 -17.16 3.75 -17.22
N PRO A 167 -15.92 3.73 -16.67
CA PRO A 167 -14.86 2.85 -17.18
C PRO A 167 -15.22 1.37 -17.15
N ALA A 168 -15.87 0.90 -16.09
CA ALA A 168 -16.29 -0.50 -15.96
C ALA A 168 -17.33 -0.85 -17.03
N PHE A 169 -18.28 0.07 -17.27
CA PHE A 169 -19.27 -0.07 -18.32
C PHE A 169 -18.63 -0.13 -19.72
N CYS A 170 -17.64 0.71 -20.01
CA CYS A 170 -16.91 0.66 -21.27
C CYS A 170 -16.17 -0.66 -21.48
N VAL A 171 -15.49 -1.17 -20.43
CA VAL A 171 -14.81 -2.47 -20.50
C VAL A 171 -15.79 -3.61 -20.70
N ALA A 172 -16.94 -3.58 -20.02
CA ALA A 172 -17.99 -4.58 -20.21
C ALA A 172 -18.55 -4.57 -21.65
N LEU A 173 -18.80 -3.40 -22.24
CA LEU A 173 -19.25 -3.29 -23.63
C LEU A 173 -18.20 -3.82 -24.62
N LEU A 174 -16.93 -3.47 -24.43
CA LEU A 174 -15.84 -4.00 -25.26
C LEU A 174 -15.73 -5.53 -25.15
N TRP A 175 -15.87 -6.06 -23.93
CA TRP A 175 -15.87 -7.50 -23.70
C TRP A 175 -17.01 -8.21 -24.44
N MET A 176 -18.23 -7.63 -24.37
CA MET A 176 -19.39 -8.15 -25.10
C MET A 176 -19.19 -8.10 -26.63
N MET A 177 -18.58 -7.04 -27.15
CA MET A 177 -18.23 -6.97 -28.58
C MET A 177 -17.24 -8.07 -28.98
N LEU A 178 -16.22 -8.33 -28.15
CA LEU A 178 -15.23 -9.39 -28.38
C LEU A 178 -15.86 -10.78 -28.34
N LEU A 179 -16.80 -11.03 -27.41
CA LEU A 179 -17.56 -12.28 -27.33
C LEU A 179 -18.35 -12.57 -28.61
N VAL A 180 -18.96 -11.55 -29.21
CA VAL A 180 -19.72 -11.70 -30.45
C VAL A 180 -18.79 -11.91 -31.65
N LEU A 181 -17.63 -11.24 -31.67
CA LEU A 181 -16.73 -11.24 -32.82
C LEU A 181 -15.81 -12.48 -32.89
N ILE A 182 -15.45 -13.04 -31.73
CA ILE A 182 -14.49 -14.14 -31.61
C ILE A 182 -15.21 -15.34 -30.97
N PRO A 183 -15.56 -16.39 -31.75
CA PRO A 183 -16.35 -17.54 -31.26
C PRO A 183 -15.72 -18.34 -30.12
N SER A 184 -14.40 -18.25 -29.93
CA SER A 184 -13.65 -18.92 -28.87
C SER A 184 -13.19 -17.96 -27.76
N PHE A 185 -13.73 -16.73 -27.72
CA PHE A 185 -13.37 -15.78 -26.67
C PHE A 185 -13.90 -16.30 -25.34
N PRO A 186 -13.11 -16.25 -24.26
CA PRO A 186 -13.54 -16.71 -22.96
C PRO A 186 -14.81 -15.96 -22.56
N SER A 187 -15.91 -16.72 -22.44
CA SER A 187 -17.12 -16.20 -21.84
C SER A 187 -16.82 -15.77 -20.41
N TRP A 188 -17.67 -14.91 -19.85
CA TRP A 188 -17.68 -14.68 -18.40
C TRP A 188 -18.21 -15.96 -17.76
N GLU A 189 -17.46 -17.06 -17.87
CA GLU A 189 -17.65 -18.19 -16.99
C GLU A 189 -17.60 -17.58 -15.60
N THR A 190 -18.68 -17.81 -14.87
CA THR A 190 -18.82 -17.42 -13.49
C THR A 190 -17.56 -17.95 -12.82
N THR A 191 -16.57 -17.08 -12.61
CA THR A 191 -15.66 -17.25 -11.51
C THR A 191 -16.62 -17.46 -10.37
N ASP A 192 -16.69 -18.71 -9.90
CA ASP A 192 -17.53 -19.06 -8.76
C ASP A 192 -17.29 -17.93 -7.79
N PHE A 193 -18.34 -17.15 -7.51
CA PHE A 193 -18.27 -16.12 -6.49
C PHE A 193 -18.03 -16.92 -5.23
N ALA A 194 -16.75 -17.23 -4.98
CA ALA A 194 -16.32 -17.90 -3.81
C ALA A 194 -16.89 -17.03 -2.71
N PRO A 195 -17.73 -17.59 -1.82
CA PRO A 195 -18.29 -16.80 -0.74
C PRO A 195 -17.11 -16.07 -0.11
N LEU A 196 -17.27 -14.76 0.15
CA LEU A 196 -16.30 -13.97 0.89
C LEU A 196 -16.09 -14.70 2.22
N ASN A 197 -15.12 -15.60 2.25
CA ASN A 197 -14.78 -16.39 3.40
C ASN A 197 -13.98 -15.44 4.26
N PHE A 198 -14.71 -14.66 5.05
CA PHE A 198 -14.15 -13.88 6.12
C PHE A 198 -13.64 -14.85 7.18
N SER A 199 -12.48 -15.47 6.94
CA SER A 199 -11.76 -16.16 7.99
C SER A 199 -11.02 -15.10 8.80
N PHE A 200 -11.34 -15.05 10.09
CA PHE A 200 -10.58 -14.21 11.01
C PHE A 200 -9.14 -14.71 10.98
N LEU A 201 -8.21 -13.83 10.58
CA LEU A 201 -6.77 -14.09 10.49
C LEU A 201 -6.15 -14.22 11.89
N TRP A 202 -6.71 -15.06 12.76
CA TRP A 202 -6.00 -15.62 13.91
C TRP A 202 -5.49 -17.00 13.51
N GLY A 203 -4.85 -17.06 12.33
CA GLY A 203 -4.17 -18.27 11.87
C GLY A 203 -2.92 -18.52 12.72
N LYS A 204 -2.59 -19.79 12.94
CA LYS A 204 -1.46 -20.28 13.75
C LYS A 204 -0.09 -19.65 13.43
N GLU A 205 0.07 -18.96 12.31
CA GLU A 205 1.32 -18.33 11.85
C GLU A 205 1.49 -16.86 12.29
N LEU A 206 0.42 -16.20 12.76
CA LEU A 206 0.51 -14.79 13.23
C LEU A 206 1.08 -14.66 14.64
N GLU A 207 1.10 -15.74 15.43
CA GLU A 207 1.67 -15.74 16.78
C GLU A 207 3.21 -15.61 16.79
N ASP A 208 3.89 -15.96 15.70
CA ASP A 208 5.36 -15.90 15.60
C ASP A 208 5.90 -14.62 14.95
N ASN A 209 5.03 -13.72 14.46
CA ASN A 209 5.50 -12.58 13.66
C ASN A 209 5.61 -11.27 14.45
N SER A 210 6.66 -11.15 15.25
CA SER A 210 7.03 -9.92 15.99
C SER A 210 7.02 -8.67 15.09
N GLY A 211 7.37 -8.82 13.81
CA GLY A 211 7.35 -7.78 12.79
C GLY A 211 5.96 -7.24 12.48
N PHE A 212 4.97 -8.11 12.39
CA PHE A 212 3.57 -7.72 12.16
C PHE A 212 3.05 -6.82 13.29
N PHE A 213 3.26 -7.24 14.54
CA PHE A 213 2.82 -6.46 15.70
C PHE A 213 3.49 -5.10 15.74
N PHE A 214 4.76 -5.02 15.35
CA PHE A 214 5.48 -3.75 15.28
C PHE A 214 4.92 -2.79 14.23
N VAL A 215 4.59 -3.28 13.02
CA VAL A 215 3.97 -2.46 11.96
C VAL A 215 2.59 -1.96 12.41
N LEU A 216 1.79 -2.83 13.03
CA LEU A 216 0.45 -2.50 13.52
C LEU A 216 0.51 -1.48 14.69
N LEU A 217 1.42 -1.67 15.64
CA LEU A 217 1.66 -0.72 16.73
C LEU A 217 2.08 0.65 16.18
N THR A 218 3.01 0.66 15.22
CA THR A 218 3.47 1.91 14.58
C THR A 218 2.31 2.64 13.90
N SER A 219 1.49 1.91 13.15
CA SER A 219 0.25 2.42 12.55
C SER A 219 -0.65 3.11 13.58
N MET A 220 -0.95 2.43 14.70
CA MET A 220 -1.81 2.97 15.75
C MET A 220 -1.24 4.24 16.37
N VAL A 221 0.06 4.26 16.68
CA VAL A 221 0.73 5.43 17.27
C VAL A 221 0.68 6.62 16.33
N VAL A 222 0.97 6.40 15.04
CA VAL A 222 0.94 7.44 14.01
C VAL A 222 -0.47 8.01 13.89
N VAL A 223 -1.50 7.16 13.74
CA VAL A 223 -2.91 7.59 13.62
C VAL A 223 -3.37 8.36 14.86
N PHE A 224 -3.08 7.86 16.06
CA PHE A 224 -3.47 8.50 17.32
C PHE A 224 -2.92 9.92 17.43
N GLN A 225 -1.68 10.14 16.99
CA GLN A 225 -1.05 11.47 16.99
C GLN A 225 -1.72 12.44 16.02
N TYR A 226 -2.20 11.96 14.86
CA TYR A 226 -3.01 12.76 13.95
C TYR A 226 -4.38 13.10 14.53
N LEU A 227 -5.06 12.13 15.16
CA LEU A 227 -6.38 12.34 15.77
C LEU A 227 -6.37 13.32 16.94
N LYS A 228 -5.28 13.34 17.74
CA LYS A 228 -5.10 14.29 18.85
C LYS A 228 -4.95 15.75 18.38
N GLY A 229 -4.98 16.02 17.07
CA GLY A 229 -4.93 17.38 16.52
C GLY A 229 -3.59 18.09 16.75
N LEU A 230 -2.57 17.33 17.17
CA LEU A 230 -1.24 17.85 17.49
C LEU A 230 -0.42 18.26 16.24
N LEU A 231 -0.99 18.09 15.05
CA LEU A 231 -0.42 18.46 13.76
C LEU A 231 -1.21 19.64 13.19
N ARG A 232 -0.62 20.84 13.33
CA ARG A 232 -1.17 22.10 12.85
C ARG A 232 -1.11 22.14 11.32
N ASN A 233 -2.23 21.78 10.69
CA ASN A 233 -2.31 21.63 9.25
C ASN A 233 -3.31 22.62 8.63
N SER A 234 -3.02 23.06 7.40
CA SER A 234 -3.97 23.77 6.55
C SER A 234 -5.18 22.86 6.26
N TYR A 235 -6.35 23.44 6.00
CA TYR A 235 -7.58 22.66 5.69
C TYR A 235 -7.35 21.63 4.58
N LYS A 236 -6.62 21.97 3.51
CA LYS A 236 -6.35 21.06 2.39
C LYS A 236 -5.44 19.87 2.76
N THR A 237 -4.44 20.08 3.62
CA THR A 237 -3.58 18.98 4.09
C THR A 237 -4.31 18.11 5.11
N LYS A 238 -5.20 18.70 5.91
CA LYS A 238 -6.04 18.01 6.89
C LYS A 238 -6.95 16.97 6.21
N ASP A 239 -7.67 17.35 5.15
CA ASP A 239 -8.61 16.44 4.45
C ASP A 239 -7.89 15.26 3.78
N ASN A 240 -6.71 15.50 3.20
CA ASN A 240 -5.89 14.46 2.59
C ASN A 240 -5.37 13.45 3.64
N ILE A 241 -4.97 13.94 4.81
CA ILE A 241 -4.52 13.08 5.92
C ILE A 241 -5.67 12.22 6.45
N TYR A 242 -6.87 12.78 6.63
CA TYR A 242 -8.03 11.98 7.03
C TYR A 242 -8.43 10.95 5.97
N SER A 243 -8.32 11.31 4.68
CA SER A 243 -8.53 10.35 3.59
C SER A 243 -7.53 9.18 3.64
N MET A 244 -6.27 9.46 3.98
CA MET A 244 -5.23 8.43 4.19
C MET A 244 -5.50 7.58 5.43
N ILE A 245 -5.96 8.17 6.54
CA ILE A 245 -6.31 7.43 7.76
C ILE A 245 -7.53 6.53 7.50
N LEU A 246 -8.54 7.04 6.81
CA LEU A 246 -9.70 6.25 6.39
C LEU A 246 -9.28 5.06 5.53
N LEU A 247 -8.37 5.30 4.57
CA LEU A 247 -7.79 4.24 3.75
C LEU A 247 -7.04 3.21 4.61
N LEU A 248 -6.23 3.66 5.57
CA LEU A 248 -5.48 2.78 6.47
C LEU A 248 -6.41 1.89 7.30
N VAL A 249 -7.45 2.49 7.90
CA VAL A 249 -8.45 1.75 8.69
C VAL A 249 -9.18 0.75 7.82
N SER A 250 -9.54 1.14 6.59
CA SER A 250 -10.21 0.23 5.66
C SER A 250 -9.30 -0.92 5.21
N ALA A 251 -8.02 -0.65 4.95
CA ALA A 251 -7.05 -1.67 4.61
C ALA A 251 -6.80 -2.60 5.80
N LEU A 252 -6.66 -2.08 7.02
CA LEU A 252 -6.53 -2.91 8.22
C LEU A 252 -7.79 -3.75 8.50
N ALA A 253 -8.98 -3.22 8.25
CA ALA A 253 -10.20 -4.03 8.34
C ALA A 253 -10.16 -5.17 7.29
N ILE A 254 -9.76 -4.87 6.05
CA ILE A 254 -9.65 -5.86 4.98
C ILE A 254 -8.55 -6.90 5.28
N THR A 255 -7.43 -6.52 5.90
CA THR A 255 -6.39 -7.49 6.33
C THR A 255 -6.92 -8.37 7.45
N VAL A 256 -7.58 -7.82 8.46
CA VAL A 256 -8.03 -8.61 9.63
C VAL A 256 -9.19 -9.55 9.27
N PHE A 257 -10.13 -9.07 8.46
CA PHE A 257 -11.35 -9.82 8.14
C PHE A 257 -11.22 -10.67 6.88
N GLY A 258 -10.31 -10.36 5.94
CA GLY A 258 -10.33 -10.96 4.61
C GLY A 258 -9.57 -12.28 4.42
N GLY A 259 -9.17 -12.96 5.50
CA GLY A 259 -8.60 -14.30 5.44
C GLY A 259 -7.20 -14.42 4.82
N GLU A 260 -6.72 -15.67 4.70
CA GLU A 260 -5.35 -16.03 4.28
C GLU A 260 -4.92 -15.56 2.88
N GLY A 261 -5.87 -15.10 2.06
CA GLY A 261 -5.62 -14.67 0.68
C GLY A 261 -5.35 -13.17 0.49
N ASN A 262 -5.37 -12.34 1.55
CA ASN A 262 -5.47 -10.88 1.41
C ASN A 262 -4.14 -10.10 1.46
N LEU A 263 -3.13 -10.58 0.73
CA LEU A 263 -1.80 -9.92 0.59
C LEU A 263 -1.84 -8.48 0.06
N ILE A 264 -2.86 -8.15 -0.75
CA ILE A 264 -3.06 -6.80 -1.32
C ILE A 264 -3.15 -5.72 -0.25
N SER A 265 -3.83 -6.08 0.85
CA SER A 265 -4.06 -5.12 1.90
C SER A 265 -2.77 -4.81 2.66
N TRP A 266 -1.81 -5.73 2.69
CA TRP A 266 -0.48 -5.49 3.27
C TRP A 266 0.33 -4.46 2.50
N VAL A 267 0.46 -4.62 1.18
CA VAL A 267 1.18 -3.64 0.35
C VAL A 267 0.54 -2.26 0.49
N SER A 268 -0.80 -2.21 0.46
CA SER A 268 -1.53 -0.95 0.65
C SER A 268 -1.27 -0.35 2.04
N VAL A 269 -1.34 -1.14 3.11
CA VAL A 269 -1.02 -0.72 4.48
C VAL A 269 0.40 -0.16 4.59
N LEU A 270 1.39 -0.84 4.02
CA LEU A 270 2.78 -0.37 4.00
C LEU A 270 2.91 1.00 3.35
N MET A 271 2.32 1.17 2.17
CA MET A 271 2.37 2.43 1.44
C MET A 271 1.76 3.57 2.27
N ILE A 272 0.63 3.32 2.93
CA ILE A 272 -0.06 4.34 3.74
C ILE A 272 0.75 4.70 4.99
N ILE A 273 1.24 3.70 5.73
CA ILE A 273 2.03 3.94 6.94
C ILE A 273 3.33 4.67 6.58
N ALA A 274 4.01 4.26 5.51
CA ALA A 274 5.20 4.95 5.03
C ALA A 274 4.92 6.43 4.74
N VAL A 275 3.83 6.75 4.03
CA VAL A 275 3.41 8.14 3.76
C VAL A 275 3.11 8.91 5.05
N LEU A 276 2.34 8.33 5.97
CA LEU A 276 1.92 9.00 7.21
C LEU A 276 3.08 9.19 8.20
N SER A 277 4.05 8.27 8.20
CA SER A 277 5.18 8.26 9.12
C SER A 277 6.15 9.43 8.91
N THR A 278 6.28 9.97 7.69
CA THR A 278 7.20 11.09 7.42
C THR A 278 6.89 12.30 8.27
N GLN A 279 5.62 12.74 8.32
CA GLN A 279 5.27 13.92 9.13
C GLN A 279 5.39 13.64 10.62
N TYR A 280 5.17 12.39 11.03
CA TYR A 280 5.36 11.98 12.41
C TYR A 280 6.83 12.11 12.83
N PHE A 281 7.76 11.63 12.00
CA PHE A 281 9.19 11.73 12.29
C PHE A 281 9.76 13.15 12.16
N GLU A 282 9.29 13.95 11.20
CA GLU A 282 9.71 15.36 11.06
C GLU A 282 9.36 16.23 12.27
N ARG A 283 8.37 15.83 13.08
CA ARG A 283 7.92 16.60 14.25
C ARG A 283 8.87 16.51 15.44
N PHE A 284 9.65 15.45 15.56
CA PHE A 284 10.52 15.27 16.71
C PHE A 284 11.66 16.29 16.68
N THR A 285 11.68 17.18 17.67
CA THR A 285 12.77 18.13 17.87
C THR A 285 14.05 17.43 18.31
N GLN A 286 13.91 16.37 19.12
CA GLN A 286 15.00 15.49 19.54
C GLN A 286 15.17 14.36 18.53
N LYS A 287 16.42 14.09 18.11
CA LYS A 287 16.72 13.09 17.08
C LYS A 287 16.71 11.64 17.59
N TRP A 288 16.92 11.43 18.89
CA TRP A 288 17.07 10.10 19.48
C TRP A 288 15.85 9.17 19.33
N PRO A 289 14.57 9.62 19.40
CA PRO A 289 13.42 8.72 19.26
C PRO A 289 13.30 8.16 17.85
N VAL A 290 13.65 8.98 16.84
CA VAL A 290 13.63 8.58 15.43
C VAL A 290 14.73 7.57 15.15
N GLU A 291 15.93 7.77 15.72
CA GLU A 291 17.02 6.80 15.61
C GLU A 291 16.67 5.50 16.32
N LEU A 292 16.10 5.56 17.52
CA LEU A 292 15.66 4.38 18.27
C LEU A 292 14.63 3.57 17.50
N PHE A 293 13.66 4.24 16.87
CA PHE A 293 12.67 3.58 16.01
C PHE A 293 13.34 2.77 14.88
N PHE A 294 14.28 3.36 14.15
CA PHE A 294 14.97 2.66 13.06
C PHE A 294 15.89 1.55 13.56
N VAL A 295 16.51 1.71 14.74
CA VAL A 295 17.28 0.64 15.38
C VAL A 295 16.36 -0.52 15.78
N CYS A 296 15.18 -0.25 16.33
CA CYS A 296 14.18 -1.29 16.60
C CYS A 296 13.76 -2.02 15.32
N CYS A 297 13.54 -1.32 14.20
CA CYS A 297 13.25 -1.96 12.92
C CYS A 297 14.36 -2.94 12.50
N LEU A 298 15.62 -2.52 12.59
CA LEU A 298 16.76 -3.38 12.26
C LEU A 298 16.88 -4.57 13.22
N GLY A 299 16.63 -4.35 14.52
CA GLY A 299 16.64 -5.41 15.53
C GLY A 299 15.60 -6.50 15.25
N ILE A 300 14.43 -6.13 14.72
CA ILE A 300 13.39 -7.08 14.30
C ILE A 300 13.82 -7.83 13.03
N ILE A 301 14.35 -7.12 12.02
CA ILE A 301 14.81 -7.75 10.76
C ILE A 301 15.89 -8.81 11.02
N PHE A 302 16.83 -8.51 11.91
CA PHE A 302 17.96 -9.39 12.22
C PHE A 302 17.75 -10.20 13.50
N GLN A 303 16.50 -10.32 13.99
CA GLN A 303 16.19 -10.99 15.26
C GLN A 303 16.77 -12.42 15.30
N ASP A 304 16.60 -13.19 14.22
CA ASP A 304 17.08 -14.58 14.15
C ASP A 304 18.61 -14.69 14.10
N GLN A 305 19.28 -13.74 13.42
CA GLN A 305 20.75 -13.66 13.38
C GLN A 305 21.33 -13.22 14.72
N ILE A 306 20.63 -12.36 15.45
CA ILE A 306 21.04 -11.91 16.78
C ILE A 306 20.87 -13.08 17.76
N LEU A 307 19.74 -13.78 17.72
CA LEU A 307 19.47 -14.94 18.57
C LEU A 307 20.49 -16.08 18.36
N SER A 308 20.96 -16.29 17.13
CA SER A 308 21.98 -17.32 16.84
C SER A 308 23.40 -16.96 17.30
N ILE A 309 23.69 -15.69 17.59
CA ILE A 309 24.98 -15.28 18.19
C ILE A 309 24.99 -15.50 19.71
N PHE A 310 23.82 -15.45 20.35
CA PHE A 310 23.69 -15.58 21.80
C PHE A 310 23.42 -17.02 22.28
N ASN A 311 23.08 -17.94 21.37
CA ASN A 311 22.95 -19.38 21.62
C ASN A 311 24.21 -20.12 21.16
#